data_AF-A0AAJ0ZJQ3-F1
#
_entry.id   AF-A0AAJ0ZJQ3-F1
#
_cell.length_a   1.000
_cell.length_b   1.000
_cell.length_c   1.000
_cell.angle_alpha   90.00
_cell.angle_beta   90.00
_cell.angle_gamma   90.00
#
_symmetry.space_group_name_H-M   'P 1'
#
loop_
_entity.id
_entity.type
_entity.pdbx_description
1 polymer ?
#
loop_
_entity_poly.entity_id
_entity_poly.type
_entity_poly.pdbx_seq_one_letter_code
_entity_poly.pdbx_strand_id
1 'polypeptide(L)' 'MLLRLDRVIYWFAPSLAMLMGVAGIALCFFGWQQRLMLTGGAGVVLLLLAGGLIMLWSNYDWWLFKLSPQRGLNIPLK' A
#
# COMPACT_ATOMS: atom_id res chain seq x y z
N MET A 1 -7.37 -4.11 22.38
CA MET A 1 -6.03 -4.11 21.73
C MET A 1 -6.13 -4.15 20.21
N LEU A 2 -6.99 -5.00 19.62
CA LEU A 2 -7.26 -5.08 18.17
C LEU A 2 -7.63 -3.73 17.51
N LEU A 3 -8.56 -2.96 18.09
CA LEU A 3 -8.95 -1.63 17.58
C LEU A 3 -7.81 -0.61 17.40
N ARG A 4 -6.71 -0.75 18.15
CA ARG A 4 -5.53 0.11 17.98
C ARG A 4 -4.65 -0.36 16.82
N LEU A 5 -4.53 -1.67 16.63
CA LEU A 5 -3.77 -2.26 15.53
C LEU A 5 -4.40 -1.88 14.19
N ASP A 6 -5.73 -1.97 14.11
CA ASP A 6 -6.55 -1.61 12.94
C ASP A 6 -6.35 -0.14 12.51
N ARG A 7 -6.31 0.78 13.49
CA ARG A 7 -6.08 2.21 13.23
C ARG A 7 -4.65 2.51 12.81
N VAL A 8 -3.67 1.78 13.36
CA VAL A 8 -2.26 1.90 12.96
C VAL A 8 -2.09 1.39 11.53
N ILE A 9 -2.66 0.23 11.19
CA ILE A 9 -2.62 -0.34 9.84
C ILE A 9 -3.24 0.63 8.83
N TYR A 10 -4.40 1.22 9.14
CA TYR A 10 -5.05 2.18 8.26
C TYR A 10 -4.18 3.41 7.93
N TRP A 11 -3.48 3.95 8.92
CA TRP A 11 -2.65 5.16 8.74
C TRP A 11 -1.24 4.86 8.21
N PHE A 12 -0.63 3.76 8.64
CA PHE A 12 0.76 3.44 8.30
C PHE A 12 0.90 2.63 7.01
N ALA A 13 -0.07 1.79 6.63
CA ALA A 13 0.04 0.99 5.41
C ALA A 13 0.22 1.82 4.13
N PRO A 14 -0.53 2.91 3.87
CA PRO A 14 -0.35 3.68 2.63
C PRO A 14 0.98 4.45 2.61
N SER A 15 1.42 4.99 3.74
CA SER A 15 2.70 5.69 3.86
C SER A 15 3.88 4.73 3.71
N LEU A 16 3.82 3.55 4.34
CA LEU A 16 4.80 2.49 4.18
C LEU A 16 4.88 2.00 2.73
N ALA A 17 3.73 1.75 2.09
CA ALA A 17 3.69 1.33 0.69
C ALA A 17 4.31 2.38 -0.24
N MET A 18 4.07 3.67 0.02
CA MET A 18 4.66 4.76 -0.75
C MET A 18 6.19 4.80 -0.61
N LEU A 19 6.71 4.66 0.61
CA LEU A 19 8.15 4.58 0.86
C LEU A 19 8.79 3.36 0.18
N MET A 20 8.14 2.19 0.27
CA MET A 20 8.60 0.96 -0.39
C MET A 20 8.57 1.09 -1.92
N GLY A 21 7.55 1.75 -2.47
CA GLY A 21 7.44 2.03 -3.90
C GLY A 21 8.58 2.92 -4.41
N VAL A 22 8.85 4.04 -3.72
CA VAL A 22 9.94 4.95 -4.07
C VAL A 22 11.30 4.27 -3.98
N ALA A 23 11.55 3.54 -2.89
CA ALA A 23 12.79 2.77 -2.71
C ALA A 23 12.94 1.68 -3.78
N GLY A 24 11.87 0.98 -4.12
CA GLY A 24 11.85 -0.05 -5.16
C GLY A 24 12.19 0.52 -6.55
N ILE A 25 11.58 1.64 -6.93
CA ILE A 25 11.89 2.33 -8.20
C ILE A 25 13.35 2.77 -8.24
N ALA A 26 13.85 3.37 -7.16
CA ALA A 26 15.23 3.83 -7.07
C ALA A 26 16.23 2.68 -7.21
N LEU A 27 15.98 1.54 -6.56
CA LEU A 27 16.81 0.34 -6.66
C LEU A 27 16.76 -0.29 -8.05
N CYS A 28 15.58 -0.32 -8.69
CA CYS A 28 15.45 -0.78 -10.08
C CYS A 28 16.26 0.10 -11.03
N PHE A 29 16.16 1.43 -10.90
CA PHE A 29 16.90 2.37 -11.73
C PHE A 29 18.42 2.25 -11.50
N PHE A 30 18.84 2.16 -10.25
CA PHE A 30 20.24 1.98 -9.89
C PHE A 30 20.79 0.63 -10.40
N GLY A 31 20.01 -0.45 -10.23
CA GLY A 31 20.34 -1.78 -10.75
C GLY A 31 20.46 -1.81 -12.27
N TRP A 32 19.58 -1.09 -12.97
CA TRP A 32 19.66 -0.90 -14.42
C TRP A 32 20.93 -0.13 -14.82
N GLN A 33 21.20 1.01 -14.19
CA GLN A 33 22.34 1.87 -14.52
C GLN A 33 23.69 1.17 -14.26
N GLN A 34 23.81 0.42 -13.17
CA GLN A 34 25.03 -0.28 -12.78
C GLN A 34 25.11 -1.73 -13.31
N ARG A 35 24.10 -2.19 -14.08
CA ARG A 35 23.95 -3.59 -14.52
C ARG A 35 23.99 -4.61 -13.36
N LEU A 36 23.53 -4.22 -12.18
CA LEU A 36 23.48 -5.05 -10.99
C LEU A 36 22.14 -5.77 -10.92
N MET A 37 22.10 -7.02 -11.37
CA MET A 37 20.87 -7.82 -11.42
C MET A 37 20.27 -8.08 -10.03
N LEU A 38 21.12 -8.27 -9.01
CA LEU A 38 20.67 -8.52 -7.63
C LEU A 38 19.95 -7.30 -7.02
N THR A 39 20.46 -6.09 -7.25
CA THR A 39 19.84 -4.86 -6.72
C THR A 39 18.58 -4.49 -7.49
N GLY A 40 18.57 -4.68 -8.81
CA GLY A 40 17.36 -4.54 -9.62
C GLY A 40 16.27 -5.53 -9.19
N GLY A 41 16.65 -6.79 -8.94
CA GLY A 41 15.74 -7.81 -8.41
C GLY A 41 15.17 -7.44 -7.03
N ALA A 42 16.01 -6.92 -6.13
CA ALA A 42 15.56 -6.43 -4.83
C ALA A 42 14.55 -5.27 -4.96
N GLY A 43 14.76 -4.37 -5.93
CA GLY A 43 13.82 -3.28 -6.25
C GLY A 43 12.46 -3.81 -6.71
N VAL A 44 12.44 -4.81 -7.60
CA VAL A 44 11.19 -5.46 -8.06
C VAL A 44 10.45 -6.13 -6.91
N VAL A 45 11.15 -6.83 -6.01
CA VAL A 45 10.53 -7.44 -4.83
C VAL A 45 9.90 -6.38 -3.92
N LEU A 46 10.60 -5.25 -3.71
CA LEU A 46 10.07 -4.11 -2.94
C LEU A 46 8.81 -3.52 -3.57
N LEU A 47 8.76 -3.43 -4.91
CA LEU A 47 7.57 -2.96 -5.63
C LEU A 47 6.39 -3.91 -5.50
N LEU A 48 6.64 -5.23 -5.56
CA LEU A 48 5.60 -6.23 -5.35
C LEU A 48 5.03 -6.17 -3.92
N LEU A 49 5.90 -6.00 -2.92
CA LEU A 49 5.47 -5.84 -1.53
C LEU A 49 4.66 -4.54 -1.33
N ALA A 50 5.08 -3.43 -1.94
CA ALA A 50 4.34 -2.18 -1.93
C ALA A 50 2.95 -2.34 -2.57
N GLY A 51 2.87 -3.00 -3.72
CA GLY A 51 1.60 -3.31 -4.39
C GLY A 51 0.69 -4.20 -3.55
N GLY A 52 1.25 -5.23 -2.90
CA GLY A 52 0.51 -6.10 -1.98
C GLY A 52 -0.05 -5.35 -0.77
N LEU A 53 0.74 -4.45 -0.18
CA LEU A 53 0.29 -3.57 0.91
C LEU A 53 -0.84 -2.64 0.48
N ILE A 54 -0.78 -2.07 -0.73
CA ILE A 54 -1.84 -1.22 -1.27
C ILE A 54 -3.12 -2.03 -1.49
N MET A 55 -3.01 -3.24 -2.06
CA MET A 55 -4.17 -4.11 -2.27
C MET A 55 -4.81 -4.52 -0.94
N LEU A 56 -4.00 -4.87 0.06
CA LEU A 56 -4.47 -5.19 1.40
C LEU A 56 -5.18 -4.00 2.05
N TRP A 57 -4.59 -2.81 1.95
CA TRP A 57 -5.19 -1.58 2.49
C TRP A 57 -6.49 -1.22 1.77
N SER A 58 -6.54 -1.32 0.44
CA SER A 58 -7.74 -1.08 -0.35
C SER A 58 -8.87 -2.05 -0.01
N ASN A 59 -8.56 -3.33 0.18
CA ASN A 59 -9.53 -4.32 0.63
C ASN A 59 -10.06 -3.97 2.03
N TYR A 60 -9.15 -3.60 2.94
CA TYR A 60 -9.51 -3.18 4.29
C TYR A 60 -10.41 -1.93 4.31
N ASP A 61 -10.08 -0.91 3.53
CA ASP A 61 -10.87 0.32 3.39
C ASP A 61 -12.28 0.02 2.87
N TRP A 62 -12.40 -0.86 1.87
CA TRP A 62 -13.68 -1.32 1.34
C TRP A 62 -14.57 -2.01 2.38
N TRP A 63 -13.99 -2.87 3.21
CA TRP A 63 -14.72 -3.49 4.31
C TRP A 63 -15.14 -2.48 5.37
N LEU A 64 -14.26 -1.52 5.68
CA LEU A 64 -14.53 -0.46 6.64
C LEU A 64 -15.65 0.47 6.16
N PHE A 65 -15.72 0.74 4.84
CA PHE A 65 -16.83 1.44 4.20
C PHE A 65 -18.16 0.69 4.34
N LYS A 66 -18.17 -0.64 4.12
CA LYS A 66 -19.38 -1.47 4.29
C LYS A 66 -19.88 -1.54 5.74
N LEU A 67 -18.95 -1.58 6.70
CA LEU A 67 -19.25 -1.77 8.12
C LEU A 67 -19.51 -0.45 8.86
N SER A 68 -19.04 0.68 8.32
CA SER A 68 -19.27 1.97 8.95
C SER A 68 -20.75 2.35 8.85
N PRO A 69 -21.40 2.74 9.96
CA PRO A 69 -22.77 3.24 9.90
C PRO A 69 -22.78 4.48 9.02
N GLN A 70 -23.52 4.40 7.91
CA GLN A 70 -23.60 5.43 6.85
C GLN A 70 -24.23 6.72 7.37
N ARG A 71 -23.55 7.43 8.26
CA ARG A 71 -23.92 8.77 8.72
C ARG A 71 -23.41 9.78 7.69
N GLY A 72 -24.08 9.87 6.55
CA GLY A 72 -23.83 10.95 5.57
C GLY A 72 -23.62 10.52 4.12
N LEU A 73 -24.01 9.31 3.74
CA LEU A 73 -23.98 8.89 2.34
C LEU A 73 -25.21 9.47 1.60
N ASN A 74 -25.13 10.76 1.26
CA ASN A 74 -26.11 11.45 0.43
C ASN A 74 -25.90 11.05 -1.05
N ILE A 75 -26.04 9.77 -1.36
CA ILE A 75 -26.01 9.29 -2.74
C ILE A 75 -27.45 9.36 -3.26
N PRO A 76 -27.78 10.21 -4.24
CA PRO A 76 -29.01 10.03 -4.99
C PRO A 76 -28.85 8.73 -5.80
N LEU A 77 -29.48 7.65 -5.32
CA LEU A 77 -29.75 6.47 -6.13
C LEU A 77 -30.59 6.93 -7.34
N LYS A 78 -30.00 6.84 -8.53
CA LYS A 78 -30.71 6.88 -9.81
C LYS A 78 -31.32 5.52 -10.09
#